data_AF-W0FY40-F1
#
_entry.id   AF-W0FY40-F1
#
_cell.length_a   1.000
_cell.length_b   1.000
_cell.length_c   1.000
_cell.angle_alpha   90.00
_cell.angle_beta   90.00
_cell.angle_gamma   90.00
#
_symmetry.space_group_name_H-M   'P 1'
#
loop_
_entity.id
_entity.type
_entity.pdbx_description
1 polymer ?
#
loop_
_entity_poly.entity_id
_entity_poly.type
_entity_poly.pdbx_seq_one_letter_code
_entity_poly.pdbx_strand_id
1 'polypeptide(L)'
;MTTTTTEQPAKKRYVLGKRDATGRYAVTVDGQRAGDIHRFHGEWYARPHGHTEHTSHGDQDAAASHLVDLVDSGVTDPTAAPAPAAAVQGIVPWLAPRLKPTRRNILSAGIALARVAELAWLPEDEDGNTTGYPGSDNPWMLKCLLSGHYVTRWWSHLRGRNGDNTPRPVWRHEGCIPYEDQAGTVAALVGEPPTSCPCQEITHPTTAEDIEKQLERAERARKADDIDTLRPLLTQLLGPCPASSARAESMKTFLPKPRPKN
;
A
#
# COMPACT_ATOMS: atom_id res chain seq x y z
N MET A 1 -43.30 24.62 -30.91
CA MET A 1 -42.27 23.58 -31.09
C MET A 1 -41.04 24.02 -30.31
N THR A 2 -40.83 23.44 -29.13
CA THR A 2 -39.72 23.80 -28.24
C THR A 2 -38.56 22.85 -28.56
N THR A 3 -37.52 23.35 -29.21
CA THR A 3 -36.29 22.58 -29.47
C THR A 3 -35.46 22.52 -28.19
N THR A 4 -35.44 21.34 -27.57
CA THR A 4 -34.51 21.02 -26.49
C THR A 4 -33.13 20.75 -27.09
N THR A 5 -32.24 21.74 -27.04
CA THR A 5 -30.82 21.55 -27.36
C THR A 5 -30.19 20.70 -26.26
N THR A 6 -29.85 19.45 -26.59
CA THR A 6 -29.05 18.59 -25.71
C THR A 6 -27.62 19.10 -25.74
N GLU A 7 -27.23 19.85 -24.71
CA GLU A 7 -25.87 20.32 -24.51
C GLU A 7 -24.96 19.12 -24.22
N GLN A 8 -24.12 18.79 -25.20
CA GLN A 8 -23.18 17.68 -25.10
C GLN A 8 -22.06 18.12 -24.14
N PRO A 9 -21.75 17.36 -23.07
CA PRO A 9 -20.78 17.79 -22.08
C PRO A 9 -19.41 17.99 -22.75
N ALA A 10 -18.80 19.14 -22.49
CA ALA A 10 -17.50 19.50 -23.04
C ALA A 10 -16.47 18.40 -22.74
N LYS A 11 -15.74 17.99 -23.78
CA LYS A 11 -14.71 16.94 -23.68
C LYS A 11 -13.62 17.40 -22.73
N LYS A 12 -13.40 16.65 -21.65
CA LYS A 12 -12.28 16.89 -20.71
C LYS A 12 -10.96 16.91 -21.49
N ARG A 13 -10.14 17.96 -21.31
CA ARG A 13 -8.82 18.12 -21.96
C ARG A 13 -7.72 17.24 -21.36
N TYR A 14 -7.95 16.71 -20.16
CA TYR A 14 -7.01 15.82 -19.51
C TYR A 14 -7.37 14.34 -19.68
N VAL A 15 -6.35 13.49 -19.63
CA VAL A 15 -6.48 12.03 -19.55
C VAL A 15 -5.67 11.52 -18.35
N LEU A 16 -6.32 10.70 -17.52
CA LEU A 16 -5.67 9.99 -16.42
C LEU A 16 -5.07 8.68 -16.93
N GLY A 17 -3.79 8.48 -16.69
CA GLY A 17 -3.09 7.22 -16.91
C GLY A 17 -3.47 6.15 -15.88
N LYS A 18 -2.91 4.95 -16.06
CA LYS A 18 -3.01 3.89 -15.05
C LYS A 18 -2.36 4.34 -13.74
N ARG A 19 -2.89 3.85 -12.63
CA ARG A 19 -2.29 4.04 -11.31
C ARG A 19 -0.98 3.27 -11.23
N ASP A 20 0.10 3.94 -10.83
CA ASP A 20 1.39 3.29 -10.61
C ASP A 20 1.48 2.63 -9.21
N ALA A 21 2.58 1.91 -8.98
CA ALA A 21 2.86 1.23 -7.72
C ALA A 21 2.98 2.18 -6.50
N THR A 22 3.27 3.47 -6.74
CA THR A 22 3.29 4.48 -5.68
C THR A 22 1.90 5.03 -5.36
N GLY A 23 0.90 4.66 -6.16
CA GLY A 23 -0.48 5.05 -6.02
C GLY A 23 -0.84 6.33 -6.76
N ARG A 24 0.02 6.81 -7.65
CA ARG A 24 -0.16 8.04 -8.46
C ARG A 24 -0.76 7.72 -9.82
N TYR A 25 -1.56 8.64 -10.34
CA TYR A 25 -2.10 8.61 -11.69
C TYR A 25 -1.36 9.68 -12.51
N ALA A 26 -0.66 9.28 -13.57
CA ALA A 26 -0.11 10.26 -14.49
C ALA A 26 -1.25 11.06 -15.13
N VAL A 27 -1.11 12.37 -15.24
CA VAL A 27 -2.09 13.23 -15.91
C VAL A 27 -1.44 13.80 -17.16
N THR A 28 -2.14 13.62 -18.28
CA THR A 28 -1.80 14.27 -19.54
C THR A 28 -2.85 15.32 -19.88
N VAL A 29 -2.44 16.44 -20.45
CA VAL A 29 -3.30 17.53 -20.94
C VAL A 29 -2.97 17.73 -22.41
N ASP A 30 -3.97 17.63 -23.28
CA ASP A 30 -3.80 17.69 -24.74
C ASP A 30 -2.70 16.74 -25.28
N GLY A 31 -2.57 15.56 -24.64
CA GLY A 31 -1.61 14.53 -25.00
C GLY A 31 -0.21 14.69 -24.42
N GLN A 32 0.09 15.80 -23.73
CA GLN A 32 1.39 16.05 -23.10
C GLN A 32 1.32 15.84 -21.59
N ARG A 33 2.45 15.50 -20.94
CA ARG A 33 2.46 15.18 -19.51
C ARG A 33 2.39 16.45 -18.66
N ALA A 34 1.30 16.62 -17.93
CA ALA A 34 1.07 17.78 -17.06
C ALA A 34 1.49 17.53 -15.60
N GLY A 35 1.54 16.26 -15.18
CA GLY A 35 1.97 15.92 -13.83
C GLY A 35 1.45 14.56 -13.37
N ASP A 36 1.19 14.44 -12.08
CA ASP A 36 0.48 13.32 -11.50
C ASP A 36 -0.45 13.74 -10.35
N ILE A 37 -1.49 12.95 -10.13
CA ILE A 37 -2.39 13.10 -9.00
C ILE A 37 -2.37 11.84 -8.14
N HIS A 38 -2.63 11.98 -6.84
CA HIS A 38 -2.79 10.84 -5.94
C HIS A 38 -3.71 11.17 -4.78
N ARG A 39 -4.26 10.14 -4.16
CA ARG A 39 -5.09 10.28 -2.97
C ARG A 39 -4.29 9.96 -1.72
N PHE A 40 -4.35 10.83 -0.71
CA PHE A 40 -3.71 10.62 0.58
C PHE A 40 -4.58 11.19 1.69
N HIS A 41 -4.80 10.41 2.76
CA HIS A 41 -5.68 10.78 3.89
C HIS A 41 -7.08 11.31 3.51
N GLY A 42 -7.65 10.79 2.42
CA GLY A 42 -8.99 11.16 1.97
C GLY A 42 -9.03 12.29 0.96
N GLU A 43 -7.97 13.11 0.91
CA GLU A 43 -7.81 14.23 -0.02
C GLU A 43 -7.07 13.82 -1.30
N TRP A 44 -7.25 14.61 -2.36
CA TRP A 44 -6.55 14.45 -3.62
C TRP A 44 -5.47 15.50 -3.76
N TYR A 45 -4.28 15.07 -4.16
CA TYR A 45 -3.14 15.94 -4.35
C TYR A 45 -2.74 15.96 -5.82
N ALA A 46 -2.43 17.14 -6.34
CA ALA A 46 -1.86 17.33 -7.66
C ALA A 46 -0.39 17.76 -7.53
N ARG A 47 0.49 17.09 -8.28
CA ARG A 47 1.89 17.45 -8.42
C ARG A 47 2.17 17.80 -9.88
N PRO A 48 2.54 19.05 -10.18
CA PRO A 48 2.86 19.44 -11.55
C PRO A 48 4.13 18.77 -12.05
N HIS A 49 4.20 18.52 -13.35
CA HIS A 49 5.36 17.86 -13.97
C HIS A 49 6.63 18.69 -13.78
N GLY A 50 7.71 18.06 -13.29
CA GLY A 50 8.96 18.76 -12.97
C GLY A 50 9.00 19.41 -11.58
N HIS A 51 7.89 19.41 -10.82
CA HIS A 51 7.81 19.99 -9.49
C HIS A 51 7.80 18.91 -8.39
N THR A 52 8.24 19.28 -7.19
CA THR A 52 8.19 18.42 -5.99
C THR A 52 7.01 18.75 -5.07
N GLU A 53 6.49 19.97 -5.16
CA GLU A 53 5.37 20.47 -4.35
C GLU A 53 4.03 19.90 -4.82
N HIS A 54 3.10 19.78 -3.88
CA HIS A 54 1.76 19.26 -4.14
C HIS A 54 0.70 20.25 -3.65
N THR A 55 -0.41 20.37 -4.37
CA THR A 55 -1.62 21.11 -3.93
C THR A 55 -2.76 20.14 -3.61
N SER A 56 -3.56 20.44 -2.57
CA SER A 56 -4.69 19.59 -2.13
C SER A 56 -6.02 20.04 -2.77
N HIS A 57 -6.87 19.08 -3.08
CA HIS A 57 -8.12 19.22 -3.83
C HIS A 57 -9.19 18.27 -3.29
N GLY A 58 -10.45 18.66 -3.43
CA GLY A 58 -11.59 17.91 -2.88
C GLY A 58 -11.83 16.55 -3.53
N ASP A 59 -11.50 16.41 -4.83
CA ASP A 59 -11.70 15.18 -5.58
C ASP A 59 -10.66 14.99 -6.71
N GLN A 60 -10.77 13.84 -7.38
CA GLN A 60 -9.86 13.44 -8.45
C GLN A 60 -9.92 14.36 -9.68
N ASP A 61 -11.13 14.79 -10.05
CA ASP A 61 -11.37 15.63 -11.23
C ASP A 61 -10.89 17.06 -10.98
N ALA A 62 -11.07 17.59 -9.76
CA ALA A 62 -10.55 18.88 -9.33
C ALA A 62 -9.02 18.91 -9.34
N ALA A 63 -8.37 17.88 -8.81
CA ALA A 63 -6.91 17.76 -8.86
C ALA A 63 -6.38 17.70 -10.30
N ALA A 64 -7.06 16.96 -11.20
CA ALA A 64 -6.67 16.88 -12.60
C ALA A 64 -6.92 18.20 -13.36
N SER A 65 -8.04 18.88 -13.07
CA SER A 65 -8.39 20.17 -13.68
C SER A 65 -7.42 21.26 -13.26
N HIS A 66 -6.96 21.25 -12.00
CA HIS A 66 -5.91 22.17 -11.56
C HIS A 66 -4.62 22.04 -12.37
N LEU A 67 -4.25 20.83 -12.80
CA LEU A 67 -3.09 20.64 -13.69
C LEU A 67 -3.34 21.24 -15.09
N VAL A 68 -4.58 21.28 -15.57
CA VAL A 68 -4.94 22.00 -16.81
C VAL A 68 -4.72 23.50 -16.61
N ASP A 69 -5.20 24.07 -15.51
CA ASP A 69 -5.03 25.49 -15.20
C ASP A 69 -3.54 25.90 -15.10
N LEU A 70 -2.71 25.02 -14.54
CA LEU A 70 -1.26 25.23 -14.44
C LEU A 70 -0.54 25.15 -15.81
N VAL A 71 -1.02 24.30 -16.72
CA VAL A 71 -0.53 24.26 -18.10
C VAL A 71 -0.98 25.50 -18.87
N ASP A 72 -2.26 25.88 -18.76
CA ASP A 72 -2.84 27.04 -19.47
C ASP A 72 -2.22 28.37 -19.01
N SER A 73 -1.84 28.46 -17.73
CA SER A 73 -1.14 29.62 -17.17
C SER A 73 0.38 29.63 -17.46
N GLY A 74 0.92 28.56 -18.03
CA GLY A 74 2.35 28.41 -18.32
C GLY A 74 3.23 28.18 -17.09
N VAL A 75 2.63 27.92 -15.91
CA VAL A 75 3.37 27.59 -14.68
C VAL A 75 4.05 26.23 -14.81
N THR A 76 3.40 25.29 -15.50
CA THR A 76 3.96 23.97 -15.82
C THR A 76 4.27 23.89 -17.29
N ASP A 77 5.53 23.60 -17.62
CA ASP A 77 5.93 23.25 -18.98
C ASP A 77 5.79 21.73 -19.19
N PRO A 78 4.77 21.27 -19.93
CA PRO A 78 4.54 19.85 -20.16
C PRO A 78 5.61 19.21 -21.08
N THR A 79 6.50 20.01 -21.67
CA THR A 79 7.65 19.55 -22.46
C THR A 79 8.93 19.42 -21.64
N ALA A 80 8.94 19.89 -20.39
CA ALA A 80 10.10 19.79 -19.52
C ALA A 80 10.49 18.33 -19.30
N ALA A 81 11.80 18.06 -19.19
CA ALA A 81 12.26 16.73 -18.83
C ALA A 81 11.70 16.32 -17.46
N PRO A 82 11.28 15.06 -17.27
CA PRO A 82 10.88 14.59 -15.94
C PRO A 82 12.02 14.84 -14.97
N ALA A 83 11.71 15.43 -13.81
CA ALA A 83 12.63 15.39 -12.69
C ALA A 83 13.04 13.92 -12.48
N PRO A 84 14.33 13.62 -12.32
CA PRO A 84 14.76 12.25 -12.09
C PRO A 84 13.94 11.70 -10.93
N ALA A 85 13.27 10.57 -11.15
CA ALA A 85 12.57 9.89 -10.07
C ALA A 85 13.61 9.68 -8.99
N ALA A 86 13.45 10.34 -7.83
CA ALA A 86 14.30 10.08 -6.69
C ALA A 86 14.28 8.56 -6.52
N ALA A 87 15.45 7.92 -6.62
CA ALA A 87 15.56 6.50 -6.36
C ALA A 87 15.11 6.34 -4.93
N VAL A 88 13.85 5.94 -4.74
CA VAL A 88 13.36 5.72 -3.39
C VAL A 88 13.98 4.41 -2.99
N GLN A 89 15.19 4.50 -2.46
CA GLN A 89 15.81 3.44 -1.67
C GLN A 89 14.94 3.30 -0.43
N GLY A 90 13.77 2.68 -0.60
CA GLY A 90 13.02 2.19 0.54
C GLY A 90 13.94 1.27 1.33
N ILE A 91 13.62 1.05 2.59
CA ILE A 91 14.11 -0.14 3.27
C ILE A 91 13.20 -1.29 2.78
N VAL A 92 13.33 -1.51 1.47
CA VAL A 92 12.71 -2.58 0.68
C VAL A 92 13.27 -3.90 1.24
N PRO A 93 12.44 -4.96 1.32
CA PRO A 93 11.15 -5.07 0.64
C PRO A 93 9.89 -4.85 1.49
N TRP A 94 9.99 -4.50 2.78
CA TRP A 94 8.85 -4.69 3.70
C TRP A 94 7.89 -3.50 3.85
N LEU A 95 8.37 -2.29 3.60
CA LEU A 95 7.56 -1.06 3.63
C LEU A 95 7.57 -0.40 2.25
N ALA A 96 6.43 0.13 1.83
CA ALA A 96 6.40 0.93 0.61
C ALA A 96 7.35 2.12 0.77
N PRO A 97 8.04 2.57 -0.30
CA PRO A 97 9.15 3.51 -0.18
C PRO A 97 8.78 4.87 0.45
N ARG A 98 7.50 5.27 0.41
CA ARG A 98 6.99 6.49 1.07
C ARG A 98 6.73 6.35 2.57
N LEU A 99 6.72 5.13 3.12
CA LEU A 99 6.53 4.91 4.55
C LEU A 99 7.87 4.96 5.27
N LYS A 100 8.03 5.97 6.13
CA LYS A 100 9.13 5.98 7.09
C LYS A 100 9.00 4.78 8.04
N PRO A 101 10.08 4.07 8.42
CA PRO A 101 10.06 2.92 9.33
C PRO A 101 9.89 3.37 10.79
N THR A 102 8.83 4.12 11.08
CA THR A 102 8.46 4.48 12.44
C THR A 102 7.93 3.25 13.17
N ARG A 103 8.02 3.24 14.50
CA ARG A 103 7.47 2.16 15.33
C ARG A 103 6.03 1.81 14.96
N ARG A 104 5.16 2.81 14.79
CA ARG A 104 3.77 2.62 14.37
C ARG A 104 3.64 1.96 12.99
N ASN A 105 4.46 2.37 12.02
CA ASN A 105 4.43 1.81 10.67
C ASN A 105 4.95 0.38 10.64
N ILE A 106 5.99 0.07 11.40
CA ILE A 106 6.53 -1.29 11.55
C ILE A 106 5.47 -2.21 12.16
N LEU A 107 4.86 -1.82 13.28
CA LEU A 107 3.78 -2.59 13.92
C LEU A 107 2.60 -2.82 12.96
N SER A 108 2.17 -1.77 12.25
CA SER A 108 1.07 -1.87 11.28
C SER A 108 1.41 -2.79 10.11
N ALA A 109 2.65 -2.74 9.62
CA ALA A 109 3.13 -3.57 8.53
C ALA A 109 3.20 -5.04 8.94
N GLY A 110 3.73 -5.36 10.12
CA GLY A 110 3.82 -6.74 10.59
C GLY A 110 2.44 -7.40 10.73
N ILE A 111 1.46 -6.65 11.26
CA ILE A 111 0.07 -7.10 11.33
C ILE A 111 -0.54 -7.29 9.93
N ALA A 112 -0.27 -6.36 9.01
CA ALA A 112 -0.81 -6.42 7.66
C ALA A 112 -0.23 -7.59 6.85
N LEU A 113 1.08 -7.78 6.91
CA LEU A 113 1.79 -8.87 6.23
C LEU A 113 1.36 -10.23 6.75
N ALA A 114 1.23 -10.40 8.07
CA ALA A 114 0.72 -11.64 8.66
C ALA A 114 -0.69 -11.98 8.15
N ARG A 115 -1.59 -10.98 8.11
CA ARG A 115 -2.95 -11.20 7.62
C ARG A 115 -3.01 -11.49 6.13
N VAL A 116 -2.16 -10.86 5.32
CA VAL A 116 -2.03 -11.14 3.89
C VAL A 116 -1.62 -12.61 3.70
N ALA A 117 -0.66 -13.11 4.49
CA ALA A 117 -0.25 -14.50 4.48
C ALA A 117 -1.39 -15.47 4.91
N GLU A 118 -2.08 -15.17 6.01
CA GLU A 118 -3.25 -15.96 6.48
C GLU A 118 -4.36 -16.08 5.45
N LEU A 119 -4.50 -15.08 4.58
CA LEU A 119 -5.51 -15.04 3.54
C LEU A 119 -4.99 -15.59 2.20
N ALA A 120 -3.82 -16.23 2.17
CA ALA A 120 -3.16 -16.75 0.97
C ALA A 120 -2.99 -15.71 -0.15
N TRP A 121 -2.51 -14.53 0.24
CA TRP A 121 -2.02 -13.49 -0.66
C TRP A 121 -0.51 -13.35 -0.50
N LEU A 122 0.16 -12.97 -1.59
CA LEU A 122 1.60 -12.66 -1.58
C LEU A 122 1.80 -11.21 -2.00
N PRO A 123 2.54 -10.39 -1.23
CA PRO A 123 2.82 -9.01 -1.61
C PRO A 123 3.88 -8.97 -2.71
N GLU A 124 3.42 -9.10 -3.95
CA GLU A 124 4.24 -9.20 -5.17
C GLU A 124 3.55 -8.41 -6.31
N ASP A 125 4.34 -7.75 -7.15
CA ASP A 125 3.87 -7.13 -8.40
C ASP A 125 4.02 -8.07 -9.62
N GLU A 126 3.50 -7.65 -10.77
CA GLU A 126 3.48 -8.46 -12.00
C GLU A 126 4.88 -8.87 -12.50
N ASP A 127 5.92 -8.14 -12.08
CA ASP A 127 7.32 -8.41 -12.41
C ASP A 127 8.01 -9.34 -11.39
N GLY A 128 7.28 -9.79 -10.37
CA GLY A 128 7.81 -10.67 -9.32
C GLY A 128 8.52 -9.93 -8.19
N ASN A 129 8.41 -8.61 -8.10
CA ASN A 129 9.05 -7.84 -7.02
C ASN A 129 8.14 -7.77 -5.79
N THR A 130 8.73 -7.91 -4.61
CA THR A 130 7.99 -7.77 -3.35
C THR A 130 7.46 -6.36 -3.16
N THR A 131 6.16 -6.24 -2.84
CA THR A 131 5.50 -4.95 -2.58
C THR A 131 5.34 -4.70 -1.09
N GLY A 132 6.13 -3.78 -0.52
CA GLY A 132 6.05 -3.46 0.90
C GLY A 132 4.69 -2.91 1.33
N TYR A 133 4.36 -3.02 2.62
CA TYR A 133 3.11 -2.50 3.19
C TYR A 133 2.94 -1.01 2.83
N PRO A 134 1.81 -0.63 2.19
CA PRO A 134 1.62 0.73 1.68
C PRO A 134 0.96 1.66 2.70
N GLY A 135 0.63 1.20 3.91
CA GLY A 135 -0.15 2.00 4.86
C GLY A 135 -1.63 1.73 4.72
N SER A 136 -2.42 2.18 5.70
CA SER A 136 -3.76 1.65 5.90
C SER A 136 -4.76 1.93 4.80
N ASP A 137 -4.64 3.12 4.22
CA ASP A 137 -5.60 3.68 3.28
C ASP A 137 -4.98 3.78 1.89
N ASN A 138 -4.25 2.73 1.51
CA ASN A 138 -3.55 2.68 0.24
C ASN A 138 -3.78 1.34 -0.45
N PRO A 139 -3.77 1.34 -1.80
CA PRO A 139 -3.78 0.12 -2.57
C PRO A 139 -2.53 -0.69 -2.28
N TRP A 140 -2.67 -2.00 -2.33
CA TRP A 140 -1.59 -2.95 -2.24
C TRP A 140 -1.72 -3.91 -3.41
N MET A 141 -0.70 -3.98 -4.26
CA MET A 141 -0.61 -5.00 -5.29
C MET A 141 -0.27 -6.33 -4.62
N LEU A 142 -1.10 -7.34 -4.84
CA LEU A 142 -0.97 -8.66 -4.26
C LEU A 142 -1.17 -9.72 -5.34
N LYS A 143 -0.42 -10.80 -5.25
CA LYS A 143 -0.65 -12.03 -6.01
C LYS A 143 -1.56 -12.96 -5.22
N CYS A 144 -2.60 -13.44 -5.89
CA CYS A 144 -3.51 -14.46 -5.38
C CYS A 144 -2.80 -15.82 -5.38
N LEU A 145 -2.55 -16.43 -4.21
CA LEU A 145 -1.91 -17.75 -4.19
C LEU A 145 -2.85 -18.91 -4.60
N LEU A 146 -4.14 -18.65 -4.79
CA LEU A 146 -5.11 -19.66 -5.25
C LEU A 146 -5.14 -19.79 -6.78
N SER A 147 -4.86 -18.70 -7.51
CA SER A 147 -4.97 -18.66 -8.99
C SER A 147 -3.74 -18.07 -9.68
N GLY A 148 -2.81 -17.46 -8.94
CA GLY A 148 -1.64 -16.75 -9.47
C GLY A 148 -1.92 -15.33 -9.97
N HIS A 149 -3.18 -14.88 -10.02
CA HIS A 149 -3.54 -13.56 -10.55
C HIS A 149 -3.06 -12.41 -9.66
N TYR A 150 -2.58 -11.33 -10.28
CA TYR A 150 -2.24 -10.08 -9.61
C TYR A 150 -3.46 -9.18 -9.49
N VAL A 151 -3.68 -8.65 -8.29
CA VAL A 151 -4.81 -7.77 -7.99
C VAL A 151 -4.41 -6.65 -7.05
N THR A 152 -5.02 -5.48 -7.25
CA THR A 152 -4.93 -4.39 -6.27
C THR A 152 -6.02 -4.52 -5.21
N ARG A 153 -5.63 -4.49 -3.93
CA ARG A 153 -6.54 -4.55 -2.78
C ARG A 153 -6.24 -3.45 -1.78
N TRP A 154 -7.27 -2.96 -1.11
CA TRP A 154 -7.08 -2.01 -0.01
C TRP A 154 -6.88 -2.79 1.28
N TRP A 155 -5.87 -2.45 2.08
CA TRP A 155 -5.64 -3.13 3.37
C TRP A 155 -6.86 -3.07 4.28
N SER A 156 -7.59 -1.94 4.26
CA SER A 156 -8.85 -1.77 4.99
C SER A 156 -9.92 -2.83 4.65
N HIS A 157 -9.87 -3.42 3.45
CA HIS A 157 -10.80 -4.48 3.02
C HIS A 157 -10.33 -5.88 3.47
N LEU A 158 -9.02 -6.09 3.63
CA LEU A 158 -8.42 -7.37 4.01
C LEU A 158 -8.45 -7.60 5.53
N ARG A 159 -8.31 -6.52 6.32
CA ARG A 159 -8.29 -6.61 7.80
C ARG A 159 -9.67 -6.74 8.45
N GLY A 160 -10.75 -6.58 7.69
CA GLY A 160 -12.11 -6.44 8.20
C GLY A 160 -12.42 -5.02 8.71
N ARG A 161 -13.60 -4.48 8.35
CA ARG A 161 -13.97 -3.07 8.60
C ARG A 161 -14.29 -2.77 10.07
N ASN A 162 -14.51 -3.79 10.89
CA ASN A 162 -14.95 -3.65 12.30
C ASN A 162 -13.95 -4.18 13.34
N GLY A 163 -12.74 -4.60 12.93
CA GLY A 163 -11.77 -5.18 13.88
C GLY A 163 -12.21 -6.52 14.49
N ASP A 164 -13.27 -7.13 13.94
CA ASP A 164 -13.77 -8.47 14.29
C ASP A 164 -12.93 -9.59 13.67
N ASN A 165 -11.87 -9.26 12.94
CA ASN A 165 -11.00 -10.17 12.18
C ASN A 165 -11.76 -11.16 11.27
N THR A 166 -13.03 -10.89 10.97
CA THR A 166 -13.82 -11.78 10.11
C THR A 166 -13.20 -11.74 8.71
N PRO A 167 -12.79 -12.90 8.15
CA PRO A 167 -12.17 -12.96 6.84
C PRO A 167 -13.04 -12.27 5.79
N ARG A 168 -12.52 -11.18 5.24
CA ARG A 168 -13.05 -10.55 4.06
C ARG A 168 -11.91 -10.42 3.05
N PRO A 169 -12.18 -10.68 1.77
CA PRO A 169 -13.53 -10.61 1.18
C PRO A 169 -14.22 -11.98 1.03
N VAL A 170 -15.57 -11.95 1.10
CA VAL A 170 -16.45 -13.04 0.60
C VAL A 170 -16.18 -13.30 -0.89
N TRP A 171 -15.65 -12.32 -1.61
CA TRP A 171 -15.30 -12.46 -3.03
C TRP A 171 -13.84 -12.08 -3.24
N ARG A 172 -12.99 -13.01 -3.69
CA ARG A 172 -11.55 -12.75 -3.84
C ARG A 172 -11.21 -11.88 -5.03
N HIS A 173 -11.53 -12.27 -6.27
CA HIS A 173 -11.43 -11.47 -7.50
C HIS A 173 -12.10 -12.20 -8.68
N GLU A 174 -12.27 -11.52 -9.81
CA GLU A 174 -12.82 -12.11 -11.04
C GLU A 174 -11.83 -13.15 -11.61
N GLY A 175 -12.35 -14.30 -12.04
CA GLY A 175 -11.52 -15.42 -12.53
C GLY A 175 -10.72 -16.15 -11.44
N CYS A 176 -11.07 -15.99 -10.16
CA CYS A 176 -10.56 -16.87 -9.10
C CYS A 176 -11.24 -18.25 -9.15
N ILE A 177 -10.74 -19.20 -8.36
CA ILE A 177 -11.41 -20.49 -8.16
C ILE A 177 -12.83 -20.31 -7.57
N PRO A 178 -13.74 -21.30 -7.73
CA PRO A 178 -15.11 -21.23 -7.21
C PRO A 178 -15.15 -20.86 -5.73
N TYR A 179 -16.17 -20.08 -5.34
CA TYR A 179 -16.25 -19.48 -4.01
C TYR A 179 -16.24 -20.52 -2.89
N GLU A 180 -16.96 -21.60 -3.10
CA GLU A 180 -17.09 -22.75 -2.22
C GLU A 180 -15.75 -23.45 -1.91
N ASP A 181 -14.80 -23.41 -2.84
CA ASP A 181 -13.49 -24.06 -2.69
C ASP A 181 -12.46 -23.17 -1.99
N GLN A 182 -12.66 -21.85 -2.02
CA GLN A 182 -11.67 -20.87 -1.57
C GLN A 182 -11.23 -21.10 -0.13
N ALA A 183 -12.17 -21.34 0.79
CA ALA A 183 -11.84 -21.52 2.21
C ALA A 183 -10.99 -22.78 2.43
N GLY A 184 -11.34 -23.89 1.78
CA GLY A 184 -10.59 -25.14 1.85
C GLY A 184 -9.19 -25.01 1.26
N THR A 185 -9.05 -24.34 0.11
CA THR A 185 -7.73 -24.12 -0.51
C THR A 185 -6.85 -23.18 0.32
N VAL A 186 -7.41 -22.11 0.90
CA VAL A 186 -6.66 -21.22 1.81
C VAL A 186 -6.16 -22.01 3.01
N ALA A 187 -7.02 -22.80 3.66
CA ALA A 187 -6.65 -23.60 4.83
C ALA A 187 -5.54 -24.62 4.48
N ALA A 188 -5.62 -25.26 3.31
CA ALA A 188 -4.61 -26.21 2.85
C ALA A 188 -3.25 -25.54 2.55
N LEU A 189 -3.25 -24.32 2.00
CA LEU A 189 -2.03 -23.57 1.68
C LEU A 189 -1.35 -22.98 2.92
N VAL A 190 -2.14 -22.44 3.84
CA VAL A 190 -1.63 -21.73 5.02
C VAL A 190 -1.29 -22.70 6.15
N GLY A 191 -2.09 -23.76 6.32
CA GLY A 191 -1.95 -24.71 7.41
C GLY A 191 -2.20 -24.09 8.78
N GLU A 192 -1.79 -24.81 9.84
CA GLU A 192 -1.80 -24.29 11.21
C GLU A 192 -0.55 -23.44 11.44
N PRO A 193 -0.69 -22.15 11.80
CA PRO A 193 0.45 -21.28 11.99
C PRO A 193 1.20 -21.67 13.27
N PRO A 194 2.53 -21.91 13.22
CA PRO A 194 3.30 -22.19 14.42
C PRO A 194 3.33 -20.97 15.36
N THR A 195 3.41 -21.25 16.67
CA THR A 195 3.48 -20.22 17.71
C THR A 195 4.88 -19.63 17.88
N SER A 196 5.91 -20.31 17.37
CA SER A 196 7.31 -19.89 17.39
C SER A 196 7.92 -19.93 15.99
N CYS A 197 8.94 -19.10 15.76
CA CYS A 197 9.61 -18.99 14.47
C CYS A 197 10.40 -20.28 14.13
N PRO A 198 10.06 -21.02 13.05
CA PRO A 198 10.81 -22.22 12.65
C PRO A 198 12.00 -21.92 11.72
N CYS A 199 12.20 -20.66 11.31
CA CYS A 199 13.25 -20.27 10.37
C CYS A 199 14.65 -20.48 10.98
N GLN A 200 15.56 -21.08 10.21
CA GLN A 200 16.91 -21.41 10.67
C GLN A 200 17.91 -20.24 10.51
N GLU A 201 17.80 -19.49 9.42
CA GLU A 201 18.75 -18.43 9.08
C GLU A 201 18.44 -17.09 9.80
N ILE A 202 17.15 -16.85 10.07
CA ILE A 202 16.68 -15.58 10.65
C ILE A 202 15.67 -15.89 11.76
N THR A 203 16.03 -15.55 12.99
CA THR A 203 15.11 -15.61 14.13
C THR A 203 14.16 -14.43 14.10
N HIS A 204 12.86 -14.70 13.95
CA HIS A 204 11.82 -13.69 14.02
C HIS A 204 11.25 -13.61 15.44
N PRO A 205 11.11 -12.41 16.04
CA PRO A 205 10.54 -12.27 17.36
C PRO A 205 9.05 -12.59 17.32
N THR A 206 8.59 -13.48 18.20
CA THR A 206 7.18 -13.90 18.28
C THR A 206 6.55 -13.55 19.63
N THR A 207 7.35 -13.18 20.62
CA THR A 207 6.90 -12.70 21.93
C THR A 207 6.85 -11.17 21.98
N ALA A 208 6.04 -10.60 22.87
CA ALA A 208 5.99 -9.15 23.05
C ALA A 208 7.35 -8.59 23.49
N GLU A 209 8.05 -9.24 24.42
CA GLU A 209 9.36 -8.81 24.91
C GLU A 209 10.40 -8.74 23.78
N ASP A 210 10.51 -9.79 22.97
CA ASP A 210 11.47 -9.82 21.86
C ASP A 210 11.14 -8.78 20.79
N ILE A 211 9.84 -8.57 20.52
CA ILE A 211 9.38 -7.54 19.60
C ILE A 211 9.77 -6.15 20.12
N GLU A 212 9.57 -5.88 21.41
CA GLU A 212 9.92 -4.59 22.02
C GLU A 212 11.41 -4.29 21.85
N LYS A 213 12.26 -5.24 22.24
CA LYS A 213 13.71 -5.13 22.12
C LYS A 213 14.13 -4.84 20.69
N GLN A 214 13.49 -5.47 19.70
CA GLN A 214 13.79 -5.27 18.29
C GLN A 214 13.28 -3.92 17.76
N LEU A 215 12.10 -3.47 18.20
CA LEU A 215 11.56 -2.15 17.86
C LEU A 215 12.45 -1.03 18.41
N GLU A 216 12.94 -1.15 19.63
CA GLU A 216 13.87 -0.17 20.20
C GLU A 216 15.18 -0.09 19.40
N ARG A 217 15.73 -1.24 19.01
CA ARG A 217 16.94 -1.30 18.16
C ARG A 217 16.67 -0.64 16.81
N ALA A 218 15.54 -0.94 16.18
CA ALA A 218 15.16 -0.36 14.89
C ALA A 218 14.96 1.16 15.00
N GLU A 219 14.36 1.63 16.09
CA GLU A 219 14.19 3.05 16.34
C GLU A 219 15.53 3.78 16.53
N ARG A 220 16.47 3.19 17.28
CA ARG A 220 17.83 3.73 17.43
C ARG A 220 18.56 3.81 16.09
N ALA A 221 18.57 2.72 15.31
CA ALA A 221 19.18 2.69 13.99
C ALA A 221 18.58 3.75 13.05
N ARG A 222 17.24 3.86 13.01
CA ARG A 222 16.54 4.89 12.25
C ARG A 222 16.92 6.31 12.66
N LYS A 223 17.02 6.58 13.97
CA LYS A 223 17.40 7.92 14.48
C LYS A 223 18.84 8.28 14.11
N ALA A 224 19.71 7.28 14.00
CA ALA A 224 21.10 7.43 13.60
C ALA A 224 21.34 7.40 12.08
N ASP A 225 20.28 7.24 11.27
CA ASP A 225 20.38 6.99 9.81
C ASP A 225 21.24 5.78 9.43
N ASP A 226 21.33 4.79 10.33
CA ASP A 226 22.07 3.54 10.13
C ASP A 226 21.21 2.52 9.39
N ILE A 227 21.20 2.64 8.06
CA ILE A 227 20.40 1.79 7.16
C ILE A 227 20.88 0.33 7.18
N ASP A 228 22.18 0.10 7.34
CA ASP A 228 22.75 -1.25 7.34
C ASP A 228 22.33 -2.05 8.58
N THR A 229 22.21 -1.40 9.74
CA THR A 229 21.61 -2.04 10.93
C THR A 229 20.09 -2.13 10.83
N LEU A 230 19.43 -1.11 10.26
CA LEU A 230 17.97 -1.05 10.21
C LEU A 230 17.37 -2.13 9.29
N ARG A 231 17.98 -2.41 8.14
CA ARG A 231 17.48 -3.40 7.17
C ARG A 231 17.29 -4.82 7.77
N PRO A 232 18.30 -5.45 8.40
CA PRO A 232 18.13 -6.78 8.98
C PRO A 232 17.12 -6.80 10.14
N LEU A 233 17.01 -5.72 10.92
CA LEU A 233 16.00 -5.59 11.97
C LEU A 233 14.58 -5.58 11.38
N LEU A 234 14.37 -4.85 10.29
CA LEU A 234 13.09 -4.89 9.58
C LEU A 234 12.82 -6.26 8.97
N THR A 235 13.82 -6.96 8.44
CA THR A 235 13.66 -8.35 7.98
C THR A 235 13.25 -9.29 9.12
N GLN A 236 13.84 -9.17 10.30
CA GLN A 236 13.42 -9.96 11.45
C GLN A 236 11.98 -9.65 11.89
N LEU A 237 11.56 -8.38 11.83
CA LEU A 237 10.23 -7.95 12.26
C LEU A 237 9.13 -8.22 11.21
N LEU A 238 9.45 -8.11 9.93
CA LEU A 238 8.47 -8.02 8.84
C LEU A 238 8.66 -9.08 7.75
N GLY A 239 9.78 -9.80 7.75
CA GLY A 239 10.08 -10.83 6.75
C GLY A 239 9.12 -12.02 6.78
N PRO A 240 9.09 -12.80 5.69
CA PRO A 240 8.25 -13.98 5.57
C PRO A 240 8.64 -15.00 6.64
N CYS A 241 7.63 -15.49 7.36
CA CYS A 241 7.83 -16.46 8.42
C CYS A 241 6.50 -17.19 8.63
N PRO A 242 6.49 -18.54 8.74
CA PRO A 242 5.27 -19.27 9.06
C PRO A 242 4.60 -18.81 10.37
N ALA A 243 5.40 -18.32 11.33
CA ALA A 243 4.93 -17.78 12.60
C ALA A 243 4.53 -16.29 12.55
N SER A 244 4.25 -15.73 11.37
CA SER A 244 3.89 -14.31 11.23
C SER A 244 2.63 -13.94 12.01
N SER A 245 1.66 -14.84 12.13
CA SER A 245 0.43 -14.63 12.91
C SER A 245 0.72 -14.47 14.41
N ALA A 246 1.55 -15.36 14.98
CA ALA A 246 1.98 -15.24 16.38
C ALA A 246 2.72 -13.92 16.65
N ARG A 247 3.62 -13.54 15.74
CA ARG A 247 4.31 -12.25 15.78
C ARG A 247 3.32 -11.08 15.71
N ALA A 248 2.34 -11.13 14.82
CA ALA A 248 1.32 -10.09 14.68
C ALA A 248 0.44 -9.96 15.92
N GLU A 249 0.04 -11.06 16.57
CA GLU A 249 -0.69 -11.01 17.85
C GLU A 249 0.12 -10.29 18.93
N SER A 250 1.40 -10.62 19.08
CA SER A 250 2.27 -9.91 20.01
C SER A 250 2.45 -8.43 19.61
N MET A 251 2.54 -8.10 18.32
CA MET A 251 2.58 -6.70 17.85
C MET A 251 1.33 -5.90 18.21
N LYS A 252 0.13 -6.51 18.19
CA LYS A 252 -1.14 -5.82 18.53
C LYS A 252 -1.15 -5.27 19.95
N THR A 253 -0.40 -5.88 20.87
CA THR A 253 -0.29 -5.43 22.27
C THR A 253 0.30 -4.01 22.42
N PHE A 254 1.05 -3.55 21.42
CA PHE A 254 1.66 -2.21 21.39
C PHE A 254 0.78 -1.15 20.72
N LEU A 255 -0.33 -1.54 20.09
CA LEU A 255 -1.23 -0.59 19.46
C LEU A 255 -2.27 -0.08 20.47
N PRO A 256 -2.66 1.21 20.38
CA PRO A 256 -3.72 1.73 21.23
C PRO A 256 -5.01 0.94 20.98
N LYS A 257 -5.72 0.58 22.06
CA LYS A 257 -7.03 -0.05 21.95
C LYS A 257 -7.99 0.86 21.18
N PRO A 258 -8.84 0.32 20.30
CA PRO A 258 -9.87 1.12 19.65
C PRO A 258 -10.75 1.76 20.71
N ARG A 259 -11.06 3.05 20.55
CA ARG A 259 -12.04 3.71 21.42
C ARG A 259 -13.39 3.01 21.22
N PRO A 260 -14.16 2.76 22.29
CA PRO A 260 -15.52 2.26 22.15
C PRO A 260 -16.31 3.23 21.26
N LYS A 261 -17.09 2.68 20.31
CA LYS A 261 -18.04 3.48 19.54
C LYS A 261 -19.19 3.80 20.50
N ASN A 262 -19.33 5.08 20.85
CA ASN A 262 -20.51 5.60 21.54
C ASN A 262 -21.70 5.64 20.58
#